data_AF-A0A135NPJ1-F1
#
_entry.id   AF-A0A135NPJ1-F1
#
_cell.length_a   1.000
_cell.length_b   1.000
_cell.length_c   1.000
_cell.angle_alpha   90.00
_cell.angle_beta   90.00
_cell.angle_gamma   90.00
#
_symmetry.space_group_name_H-M   'P 1'
#
loop_
_entity.id
_entity.type
_entity.pdbx_description
1 polymer ?
#
loop_
_entity_poly.entity_id
_entity_poly.type
_entity_poly.pdbx_seq_one_letter_code
_entity_poly.pdbx_strand_id
1 'polypeptide(L)'
;MFKPWIVLACLAAPLLAQAEEPVRQPRPQTATEALLQVQASNRQASSVRQEQTDKERDQAMQRWLDSYKYAIPDFYRWTKISSSNN
;
A
#
# COMPACT_ATOMS: atom_id res chain seq x y z
N MET A 1 35.27 47.19 29.69
CA MET A 1 35.02 47.28 28.23
C MET A 1 34.61 45.94 27.59
N PHE A 2 34.22 44.91 28.36
CA PHE A 2 33.89 43.58 27.82
C PHE A 2 32.41 43.38 27.43
N LYS A 3 31.54 44.31 27.82
CA LYS A 3 30.09 44.24 27.60
C LYS A 3 29.68 44.10 26.12
N PRO A 4 30.28 44.84 25.15
CA PRO A 4 29.89 44.66 23.74
C PRO A 4 30.40 43.34 23.15
N TRP A 5 31.49 42.79 23.68
CA TRP A 5 32.05 41.51 23.23
C TRP A 5 31.18 40.33 23.65
N ILE A 6 30.58 40.40 24.83
CA ILE A 6 29.62 39.39 25.33
C ILE A 6 28.36 39.38 24.46
N VAL A 7 27.85 40.56 24.08
CA VAL A 7 26.67 40.67 23.21
C VAL A 7 26.97 40.10 21.81
N LEU A 8 28.15 40.43 21.26
CA LEU A 8 28.58 39.90 19.97
C LEU A 8 28.74 38.37 19.99
N ALA A 9 29.29 37.81 21.08
CA ALA A 9 29.45 36.37 21.24
C ALA A 9 28.09 35.65 21.36
N CYS A 10 27.13 36.22 22.09
CA CYS A 10 25.76 35.68 22.18
C CYS A 10 25.03 35.74 20.83
N LEU A 11 25.27 36.76 20.01
CA LEU A 11 24.65 36.88 18.69
C LEU A 11 25.24 35.91 17.65
N ALA A 12 26.50 35.51 17.83
CA ALA A 12 27.21 34.59 16.93
C ALA A 12 26.95 33.10 17.25
N ALA A 13 26.48 32.77 18.45
CA ALA A 13 26.16 31.40 18.87
C ALA A 13 25.23 30.61 17.92
N PRO A 14 24.13 31.15 17.37
CA PRO A 14 23.23 30.38 16.51
C PRO A 14 23.83 30.02 15.13
N LEU A 15 24.88 30.70 14.67
CA LEU A 15 25.56 30.37 13.41
C LEU A 15 26.37 29.06 13.50
N LEU A 16 26.77 28.66 14.71
CA LEU A 16 27.44 27.38 14.99
C LEU A 16 26.45 26.25 15.29
N ALA A 17 25.19 26.60 15.57
CA ALA A 17 24.10 25.65 15.78
C ALA A 17 23.38 25.37 14.44
N GLN A 18 24.12 24.85 13.47
CA GLN A 18 23.47 24.21 12.33
C GLN A 18 22.75 22.98 12.87
N ALA A 19 21.43 22.95 12.71
CA ALA A 19 20.64 21.76 13.02
C ALA A 19 21.01 20.69 11.99
N GLU A 20 21.96 19.82 12.35
CA GLU A 20 22.18 18.57 11.64
C GLU A 20 20.87 17.80 11.74
N GLU A 21 20.08 17.78 10.66
CA GLU A 21 18.85 17.03 10.64
C GLU A 21 19.24 15.56 10.87
N PRO A 22 18.75 14.91 11.94
CA PRO A 22 19.17 13.55 12.25
C PRO A 22 18.90 12.71 11.01
N VAL A 23 19.94 12.02 10.53
CA VAL A 23 19.82 11.13 9.36
C VAL A 23 18.57 10.29 9.58
N ARG A 24 17.53 10.55 8.78
CA ARG A 24 16.27 9.83 8.86
C ARG A 24 16.62 8.38 8.59
N GLN A 25 16.75 7.58 9.65
CA GLN A 25 17.06 6.18 9.50
C GLN A 25 15.93 5.59 8.64
N PRO A 26 16.27 4.91 7.53
CA PRO A 26 15.25 4.30 6.71
C PRO A 26 14.46 3.35 7.61
N ARG A 27 13.16 3.63 7.77
CA ARG A 27 12.26 2.72 8.48
C ARG A 27 12.38 1.36 7.79
N PRO A 28 12.51 0.25 8.54
CA PRO A 28 12.50 -1.07 7.93
C PRO A 28 11.21 -1.20 7.11
N GLN A 29 11.37 -1.48 5.81
CA GLN A 29 10.25 -1.61 4.91
C GLN A 29 9.34 -2.73 5.43
N THR A 30 8.06 -2.42 5.58
CA THR A 30 7.10 -3.44 5.98
C THR A 30 6.85 -4.41 4.82
N ALA A 31 6.50 -5.66 5.11
CA ALA A 31 6.13 -6.62 4.07
C ALA A 31 4.99 -6.09 3.17
N THR A 32 4.08 -5.31 3.74
CA THR A 32 3.00 -4.64 3.00
C THR A 32 3.53 -3.62 2.00
N GLU A 33 4.47 -2.76 2.39
CA GLU A 33 5.07 -1.78 1.48
C GLU A 33 5.84 -2.44 0.34
N ALA A 34 6.56 -3.52 0.63
CA ALA A 34 7.25 -4.31 -0.40
C ALA A 34 6.25 -4.91 -1.41
N LEU A 35 5.13 -5.46 -0.95
CA LEU A 35 4.09 -6.00 -1.82
C LEU A 35 3.41 -4.90 -2.65
N LEU A 36 3.13 -3.74 -2.05
CA LEU A 36 2.55 -2.59 -2.78
C LEU A 36 3.51 -2.10 -3.87
N GLN A 37 4.81 -2.05 -3.59
CA GLN A 37 5.80 -1.67 -4.58
C GLN A 37 5.89 -2.68 -5.72
N VAL A 38 5.86 -3.98 -5.41
CA VAL A 38 5.83 -5.06 -6.41
C VAL A 38 4.58 -4.94 -7.30
N GLN A 39 3.40 -4.79 -6.70
CA GLN A 39 2.13 -4.63 -7.42
C GLN A 39 2.15 -3.40 -8.34
N ALA A 40 2.54 -2.23 -7.81
CA ALA A 40 2.60 -0.99 -8.60
C ALA A 40 3.63 -1.07 -9.74
N SER A 41 4.74 -1.79 -9.53
CA SER A 41 5.80 -1.91 -10.53
C SER A 41 5.43 -2.77 -11.73
N ASN A 42 4.40 -3.63 -11.63
CA ASN A 42 4.05 -4.66 -12.62
C ASN A 42 5.23 -5.55 -13.07
N ARG A 43 6.34 -5.59 -12.30
CA ARG A 43 7.56 -6.32 -12.67
C ARG A 43 7.47 -7.84 -12.45
N GLN A 44 6.47 -8.30 -11.70
CA GLN A 44 6.21 -9.72 -11.45
C GLN A 44 5.11 -10.30 -12.36
N ALA A 45 4.82 -9.67 -13.50
CA ALA A 45 3.99 -10.29 -14.52
C ALA A 45 4.63 -11.60 -15.00
N SER A 46 3.83 -12.64 -15.19
CA SER A 46 4.28 -13.92 -15.76
C SER A 46 4.91 -13.70 -17.14
N SER A 47 6.10 -14.26 -17.37
CA SER A 47 6.73 -14.27 -18.71
C SER A 47 6.02 -15.19 -19.70
N VAL A 48 5.29 -16.18 -19.19
CA VAL A 48 4.47 -17.09 -20.00
C VAL A 48 3.16 -16.41 -20.32
N ARG A 49 2.89 -16.23 -21.63
CA ARG A 49 1.61 -15.72 -22.12
C ARG A 49 0.52 -16.74 -21.81
N GLN A 50 -0.43 -16.35 -20.99
CA GLN A 50 -1.63 -17.16 -20.71
C GLN A 50 -2.62 -16.94 -21.84
N GLU A 51 -2.57 -17.80 -22.86
CA GLU A 51 -3.56 -17.82 -23.92
C GLU A 51 -4.72 -18.73 -23.51
N GLN A 52 -5.95 -18.20 -23.61
CA GLN A 52 -7.14 -19.01 -23.36
C GLN A 52 -7.39 -19.92 -24.56
N THR A 53 -7.52 -21.21 -24.30
CA THR A 53 -8.02 -22.17 -25.28
C THR A 53 -9.48 -21.85 -25.65
N ASP A 54 -9.94 -22.37 -26.80
CA ASP A 54 -11.32 -22.14 -27.26
C ASP A 54 -12.35 -22.61 -26.22
N LYS A 55 -12.11 -23.77 -25.61
CA LYS A 55 -12.96 -24.32 -24.54
C LYS A 55 -13.02 -23.40 -23.30
N GLU A 56 -11.90 -22.82 -22.89
CA GLU A 56 -11.85 -21.90 -21.75
C GLU A 56 -12.56 -20.59 -22.07
N ARG A 57 -12.45 -20.11 -23.31
CA ARG A 57 -13.16 -18.93 -23.80
C ARG A 57 -14.67 -19.15 -23.79
N ASP A 58 -15.14 -20.30 -24.27
CA ASP A 58 -16.56 -20.66 -24.24
C ASP A 58 -17.09 -20.78 -22.80
N GLN A 59 -16.33 -21.38 -21.89
CA GLN A 59 -16.70 -21.43 -20.48
C GLN A 59 -16.73 -20.04 -19.83
N ALA A 60 -15.80 -19.15 -20.17
CA ALA A 60 -15.81 -17.77 -19.69
C ALA A 60 -17.05 -17.03 -20.19
N MET A 61 -17.41 -17.20 -21.46
CA MET A 61 -18.64 -16.67 -22.04
C MET A 61 -19.87 -17.19 -21.31
N GLN A 62 -19.95 -18.50 -21.06
CA GLN A 62 -21.05 -19.10 -20.32
C GLN A 62 -21.17 -18.53 -18.89
N ARG A 63 -20.05 -18.40 -18.17
CA ARG A 63 -20.03 -17.79 -16.82
C ARG A 63 -20.52 -16.34 -16.85
N TRP A 64 -20.14 -15.59 -17.89
CA TRP A 64 -20.60 -14.22 -18.06
C TRP A 64 -22.11 -14.17 -18.31
N LEU A 65 -22.65 -15.03 -19.17
CA LEU A 65 -24.11 -15.15 -19.36
C LEU A 65 -24.81 -15.57 -18.06
N ASP A 66 -24.22 -16.49 -17.31
CA ASP A 66 -24.75 -16.96 -16.03
C ASP A 66 -24.78 -15.86 -14.96
N SER A 67 -23.90 -14.85 -15.04
CA SER A 67 -23.88 -13.72 -14.10
C SER A 67 -25.16 -12.88 -14.12
N TYR A 68 -25.89 -12.89 -15.24
CA TYR A 68 -27.17 -12.20 -15.38
C TYR A 68 -28.37 -13.01 -14.84
N LYS A 69 -28.18 -14.29 -14.52
CA LYS A 69 -29.28 -15.15 -14.05
C LYS A 69 -29.78 -14.77 -12.66
N TYR A 70 -28.93 -14.15 -11.86
CA TYR A 70 -29.23 -13.77 -10.49
C TYR A 70 -29.08 -12.26 -10.35
N ALA A 71 -30.14 -11.59 -9.93
CA ALA A 71 -30.05 -10.18 -9.56
C ALA A 71 -29.07 -10.03 -8.39
N ILE A 72 -28.21 -9.01 -8.46
CA ILE A 72 -27.38 -8.62 -7.32
C ILE A 72 -28.35 -8.12 -6.23
N PRO A 73 -28.35 -8.72 -5.03
CA PRO A 73 -29.24 -8.28 -3.96
C PRO A 73 -28.93 -6.84 -3.54
N ASP A 74 -29.97 -6.02 -3.37
CA ASP A 74 -29.81 -4.65 -2.85
C ASP A 74 -29.21 -4.63 -1.44
N PHE A 75 -29.46 -5.70 -0.66
CA PHE A 75 -28.97 -5.85 0.69
C PHE A 75 -28.44 -7.25 0.92
N TYR A 76 -27.16 -7.35 1.26
CA TYR A 76 -26.59 -8.57 1.80
C TYR A 76 -27.03 -8.71 3.26
N ARG A 77 -27.95 -9.63 3.53
CA ARG A 77 -28.26 -10.05 4.90
C ARG A 77 -27.06 -10.85 5.41
N TRP A 78 -26.26 -10.28 6.30
CA TRP A 78 -25.30 -11.08 7.04
C TRP A 78 -26.10 -11.96 8.01
N THR A 79 -26.03 -13.27 7.85
CA THR A 79 -26.46 -14.20 8.88
C THR A 79 -25.21 -14.64 9.62
N LYS A 80 -25.14 -14.38 10.92
CA LYS A 80 -24.14 -15.04 11.75
C LYS A 80 -24.53 -16.52 11.75
N ILE A 81 -23.83 -17.34 10.99
CA ILE A 81 -23.98 -18.80 11.08
C ILE A 81 -23.45 -19.19 12.47
N SER A 82 -24.32 -19.16 13.48
CA SER A 82 -24.04 -19.83 14.74
C SER A 82 -24.26 -21.31 14.49
N SER A 83 -23.19 -22.09 14.44
CA SER A 83 -23.29 -23.53 14.57
C SER A 83 -23.94 -23.83 15.93
N SER A 84 -25.26 -24.08 15.92
CA SER A 84 -25.95 -24.67 17.06
C SER A 84 -26.01 -26.15 16.78
N ASN A 85 -25.12 -26.87 17.45
CA ASN A 85 -25.01 -28.32 17.42
C ASN A 85 -26.32 -28.97 17.87
N ASN A 86 -26.66 -30.11 17.27
CA ASN A 86 -27.41 -31.17 17.93
C ASN A 86 -26.81 -32.51 17.50
#